data_AF-A0A444YPQ2-F1
#
_entry.id   AF-A0A444YPQ2-F1
#
_cell.length_a   1.000
_cell.length_b   1.000
_cell.length_c   1.000
_cell.angle_alpha   90.00
_cell.angle_beta   90.00
_cell.angle_gamma   90.00
#
_symmetry.space_group_name_H-M   'P 1'
#
loop_
_entity.id
_entity.type
_entity.pdbx_description
1 polymer ?
#
loop_
_entity_poly.entity_id
_entity_poly.type
_entity_poly.pdbx_seq_one_letter_code
_entity_poly.pdbx_strand_id
1 'polypeptide(L)' 'MKRPNGRKVVLRFNEKLQTVGNEAGILNGVLGLLGSDFTKFSICKKDWTIVRSREKIYNECVKEMFHFEEDSG' A
#
# COMPACT_ATOMS: atom_id res chain seq x y z
N MET A 1 14.84 -19.71 -0.07
CA MET A 1 14.99 -18.28 -0.45
C MET A 1 15.44 -17.49 0.76
N LYS A 2 16.50 -16.69 0.64
CA LYS A 2 17.02 -15.83 1.73
C LYS A 2 15.96 -14.75 2.00
N ARG A 3 15.45 -14.63 3.24
CA ARG A 3 14.49 -13.57 3.60
C ARG A 3 15.16 -12.21 3.31
N PRO A 4 14.49 -11.27 2.64
CA PRO A 4 15.04 -9.93 2.48
C PRO A 4 15.21 -9.34 3.89
N ASN A 5 16.46 -9.19 4.32
CA ASN A 5 16.83 -8.72 5.64
C ASN A 5 16.20 -7.33 5.91
N GLY A 6 15.57 -7.19 7.08
CA GLY A 6 15.26 -5.90 7.73
C GLY A 6 14.22 -4.98 7.10
N ARG A 7 13.90 -5.15 5.81
CA ARG A 7 12.93 -4.27 5.14
C ARG A 7 11.53 -4.43 5.70
N LYS A 8 11.01 -3.33 6.23
CA LYS A 8 9.64 -3.21 6.72
C LYS A 8 8.89 -2.30 5.77
N VAL A 9 7.62 -2.62 5.53
CA VAL A 9 6.69 -1.77 4.81
C VAL A 9 5.77 -1.09 5.81
N VAL A 10 5.59 0.20 5.61
CA VAL A 10 4.64 1.04 6.32
C VAL A 10 3.59 1.48 5.33
N LEU A 11 2.33 1.40 5.72
CA LEU A 11 1.27 2.07 4.98
C LEU A 11 1.28 3.53 5.40
N ARG A 12 1.26 4.48 4.46
CA ARG A 12 1.29 5.93 4.77
C ARG A 12 0.26 6.36 5.81
N PHE A 13 -0.87 5.65 5.87
CA PHE A 13 -2.00 5.95 6.74
C PHE A 13 -2.17 4.95 7.89
N ASN A 14 -1.32 3.93 7.95
CA ASN A 14 -1.25 2.96 9.02
C ASN A 14 0.23 2.77 9.33
N GLU A 15 0.71 3.60 10.27
CA GLU A 15 2.10 3.70 10.76
C GLU A 15 2.64 2.39 11.38
N LYS A 16 1.85 1.32 11.33
CA LYS A 16 2.25 -0.01 11.73
C LYS A 16 3.25 -0.59 10.72
N LEU A 17 4.49 -0.69 11.16
CA LEU A 17 5.56 -1.43 10.48
C LEU A 17 5.22 -2.91 10.33
N GLN A 18 5.25 -3.41 9.10
CA GLN A 18 5.05 -4.83 8.80
C GLN A 18 6.22 -5.36 8.00
N THR A 19 6.70 -6.57 8.30
CA THR A 19 7.78 -7.20 7.53
C THR A 19 7.32 -7.48 6.09
N VAL A 20 8.18 -7.20 5.11
CA VAL A 20 7.93 -7.57 3.71
C VAL A 20 7.74 -9.09 3.62
N GLY A 21 6.57 -9.53 3.14
CA GLY A 21 6.15 -10.93 3.11
C GLY A 21 5.02 -11.30 4.09
N ASN A 22 4.60 -10.40 4.98
CA ASN A 22 3.38 -10.56 5.78
C ASN A 22 2.14 -10.03 5.03
N GLU A 23 1.77 -10.71 3.96
CA GLU A 23 0.76 -10.27 2.98
C GLU A 23 -0.61 -9.99 3.62
N ALA A 24 -1.03 -10.83 4.58
CA ALA A 24 -2.33 -10.73 5.24
C ALA A 24 -2.48 -9.44 6.07
N GLY A 25 -1.44 -9.02 6.78
CA GLY A 25 -1.51 -7.82 7.62
C GLY A 25 -1.53 -6.53 6.80
N ILE A 26 -0.82 -6.52 5.67
CA ILE A 26 -0.79 -5.38 4.75
C ILE A 26 -2.16 -5.24 4.07
N LEU A 27 -2.69 -6.35 3.55
CA LEU A 27 -4.00 -6.38 2.90
C LEU A 27 -5.12 -5.94 3.85
N ASN A 28 -5.10 -6.41 5.10
CA ASN A 28 -6.09 -6.01 6.09
C ASN A 28 -6.00 -4.50 6.43
N GLY A 29 -4.78 -3.94 6.45
CA GLY A 29 -4.58 -2.50 6.64
C GLY A 29 -5.18 -1.66 5.50
N VAL A 30 -4.99 -2.09 4.25
CA VAL A 30 -5.56 -1.42 3.07
C VAL A 30 -7.08 -1.52 3.07
N LEU A 31 -7.64 -2.71 3.32
CA LEU A 31 -9.09 -2.94 3.34
C LEU A 31 -9.78 -2.17 4.48
N GLY A 32 -9.19 -2.16 5.68
CA GLY A 32 -9.72 -1.40 6.82
C GLY A 32 -9.73 0.11 6.53
N LEU A 33 -8.69 0.63 5.88
CA LEU A 33 -8.63 2.03 5.49
C LEU A 33 -9.65 2.36 4.38
N LEU A 34 -9.82 1.49 3.38
CA LEU A 34 -10.85 1.64 2.34
C LEU A 34 -12.26 1.71 2.94
N GLY A 35 -12.52 0.91 3.97
CA GLY A 35 -13.80 0.92 4.69
C GLY A 35 -13.99 2.15 5.59
N SER A 36 -12.93 2.70 6.16
CA SER A 36 -13.00 3.85 7.07
C SER A 36 -13.08 5.19 6.35
N ASP A 37 -12.35 5.37 5.25
CA ASP A 37 -12.28 6.64 4.52
C ASP A 37 -11.84 6.42 3.07
N PHE A 38 -12.84 6.24 2.20
CA PHE A 38 -12.63 6.05 0.77
C PHE A 38 -12.02 7.27 0.07
N THR A 39 -12.04 8.46 0.69
CA THR A 39 -11.50 9.70 0.11
C THR A 39 -9.99 9.80 0.23
N LYS A 40 -9.38 9.04 1.17
CA LYS A 40 -7.92 8.90 1.29
C LYS A 40 -7.28 8.12 0.15
N PHE A 41 -8.11 7.47 -0.67
CA PHE A 41 -7.68 6.78 -1.86
C PHE A 41 -8.17 7.56 -3.08
N SER A 42 -7.27 7.90 -3.99
CA SER A 42 -7.60 8.39 -5.35
C SER A 42 -8.21 7.28 -6.24
N ILE A 43 -8.93 6.34 -5.62
CA ILE A 43 -9.59 5.17 -6.20
C ILE A 43 -11.07 5.50 -6.47
N CYS A 44 -11.52 6.74 -6.19
CA CYS A 44 -12.86 7.20 -6.53
C CYS A 44 -13.21 6.83 -7.97
N LYS A 45 -14.45 6.37 -8.18
CA LYS A 45 -14.98 5.87 -9.47
C LYS A 45 -14.67 6.81 -10.65
N LYS A 46 -14.59 8.12 -10.38
CA LYS A 46 -14.26 9.17 -11.34
C LYS A 46 -12.86 9.01 -11.95
N ASP A 47 -11.88 8.63 -11.15
CA ASP A 47 -10.49 8.37 -11.58
C ASP A 47 -10.37 6.98 -12.23
N TRP A 48 -11.08 5.96 -11.72
CA TRP A 48 -11.08 4.62 -12.31
C TRP A 48 -11.61 4.57 -13.74
N THR A 49 -12.61 5.39 -14.09
CA THR A 49 -13.09 5.50 -15.47
C THR A 49 -12.08 6.18 -16.41
N ILE A 50 -11.13 6.94 -15.87
CA ILE A 50 -10.12 7.69 -16.62
C ILE A 50 -8.81 6.89 -16.74
N VAL A 51 -8.47 6.08 -15.73
CA VAL A 51 -7.25 5.27 -15.73
C VAL A 51 -7.46 3.97 -16.54
N ARG A 52 -6.99 3.99 -17.79
CA ARG A 52 -7.20 2.90 -18.78
C ARG A 52 -6.34 1.64 -18.57
N SER A 53 -5.36 1.62 -17.67
CA SER A 53 -4.49 0.44 -17.45
C SER A 53 -4.29 0.11 -15.98
N ARG A 54 -4.30 -1.19 -15.67
CA ARG A 54 -4.04 -1.71 -14.31
C ARG A 54 -2.67 -1.26 -13.79
N GLU A 55 -1.69 -1.15 -14.66
CA GLU A 55 -0.35 -0.70 -14.32
C GLU A 55 -0.33 0.77 -13.87
N LYS A 56 -1.10 1.63 -14.54
CA LYS A 56 -1.23 3.03 -14.15
C LYS A 56 -1.94 3.17 -12.80
N ILE A 57 -3.00 2.39 -12.55
CA ILE A 57 -3.65 2.31 -11.23
C ILE A 57 -2.65 1.88 -10.16
N TYR A 58 -1.86 0.85 -10.45
CA TYR A 58 -0.88 0.37 -9.48
C TYR A 58 0.17 1.44 -9.18
N ASN A 59 0.77 2.05 -10.20
CA ASN A 59 1.86 3.01 -10.00
C ASN A 59 1.40 4.35 -9.42
N GLU A 60 0.25 4.89 -9.84
CA GLU A 60 -0.20 6.22 -9.42
C GLU A 60 -1.07 6.21 -8.16
N CYS A 61 -1.86 5.14 -7.95
CA CYS A 61 -2.77 5.08 -6.81
C CYS A 61 -2.26 4.14 -5.72
N VAL A 62 -1.85 2.92 -6.07
CA VAL A 62 -1.57 1.89 -5.06
C VAL A 62 -0.15 2.01 -4.51
N LYS A 63 0.85 2.22 -5.36
CA LYS A 63 2.27 2.25 -4.98
C LYS A 63 2.59 3.38 -4.00
N GLU A 64 1.99 4.56 -4.21
CA GLU A 64 2.12 5.73 -3.34
C GLU A 64 1.58 5.52 -1.91
N MET A 65 0.84 4.43 -1.66
CA MET A 65 0.30 4.10 -0.33
C MET A 65 1.32 3.38 0.56
N PHE A 66 2.41 2.88 -0.04
CA PHE A 66 3.43 2.11 0.66
C PHE A 66 4.72 2.91 0.77
N HIS A 67 5.27 2.95 1.98
CA HIS A 67 6.63 3.40 2.25
C HIS A 67 7.45 2.22 2.73
N PHE A 68 8.71 2.18 2.31
CA PHE A 68 9.65 1.16 2.74
C PHE A 68 10.63 1.80 3.71
N GLU A 69 10.71 1.24 4.91
CA GLU A 69 11.78 1.57 5.86
C GLU A 69 12.84 0.47 5.76
N GLU A 70 14.06 0.89 5.47
CA GLU A 70 15.24 0.04 5.61
C GLU A 70 15.75 0.20 7.05
N ASP A 71 16.02 -0.91 7.74
CA ASP A 71 16.72 -0.84 9.02
C ASP A 71 18.06 -0.11 8.74
N SER A 72 18.24 1.05 9.37
CA SER A 72 19.49 1.79 9.32
C SER A 72 20.53 0.95 10.04
N GLY A 73 21.32 0.20 9.27
CA GLY A 73 22.38 -0.68 9.78
C GLY A 73 23.46 0.09 10.52
#